data_AF-A0A2V3IF01-F1
#
_entry.id   AF-A0A2V3IF01-F1
#
_cell.length_a   1.000
_cell.length_b   1.000
_cell.length_c   1.000
_cell.angle_alpha   90.00
_cell.angle_beta   90.00
_cell.angle_gamma   90.00
#
_symmetry.space_group_name_H-M   'P 1'
#
loop_
_entity.id
_entity.type
_entity.pdbx_description
1 polymer ?
#
loop_
_entity_poly.entity_id
_entity_poly.type
_entity_poly.pdbx_seq_one_letter_code
_entity_poly.pdbx_strand_id
1 'polypeptide(L)'
;MIRRARKTNVSIETLAQILGCSKADRADPEKLNNLLIRRIMYGDICQNETPDSLAEILLHCGNDIPRASDLMKLSVIAHGTRVLQPPQFYEDGTVKIIPPSFERASEL
;
A
#
# COMPACT_ATOMS: atom_id res chain seq x y z
N MET A 1 24.52 14.55 -2.75
CA MET A 1 23.39 15.46 -2.51
C MET A 1 22.10 14.69 -2.80
N ILE A 2 21.53 14.02 -1.81
CA ILE A 2 20.31 13.20 -2.00
C ILE A 2 19.15 14.17 -2.16
N ARG A 3 18.57 14.26 -3.36
CA ARG A 3 17.34 15.00 -3.60
C ARG A 3 16.25 14.34 -2.73
N ARG A 4 15.91 14.93 -1.60
CA ARG A 4 14.69 14.56 -0.86
C ARG A 4 13.53 14.74 -1.83
N ALA A 5 12.95 13.63 -2.30
CA ALA A 5 11.71 13.67 -3.04
C ALA A 5 10.71 14.49 -2.21
N ARG A 6 10.12 15.54 -2.79
CA ARG A 6 9.02 16.24 -2.12
C ARG A 6 7.93 15.20 -1.94
N LYS A 7 7.59 14.85 -0.68
CA LYS A 7 6.35 14.12 -0.36
C LYS A 7 5.19 14.99 -0.83
N THR A 8 4.77 14.83 -2.08
CA THR A 8 3.51 15.38 -2.56
C THR A 8 2.42 14.57 -1.88
N ASN A 9 1.67 15.23 -0.98
CA ASN A 9 0.57 14.60 -0.27
C ASN A 9 -0.65 14.60 -1.21
N VAL A 10 -0.63 13.73 -2.22
CA VAL A 10 -1.73 13.58 -3.18
C VAL A 10 -2.77 12.65 -2.54
N SER A 11 -4.04 13.05 -2.52
CA SER A 11 -5.09 12.24 -1.92
C SER A 11 -5.45 11.03 -2.80
N ILE A 12 -5.96 9.97 -2.16
CA ILE A 12 -6.48 8.77 -2.84
C ILE A 12 -7.53 9.16 -3.88
N GLU A 13 -8.42 10.11 -3.55
CA GLU A 13 -9.43 10.62 -4.46
C GLU A 13 -8.82 11.23 -5.73
N THR A 14 -7.79 12.06 -5.61
CA THR A 14 -7.12 12.65 -6.78
C THR A 14 -6.46 11.59 -7.64
N LEU A 15 -5.80 10.60 -7.03
CA LEU A 15 -5.20 9.49 -7.78
C LEU A 15 -6.25 8.62 -8.49
N ALA A 16 -7.38 8.37 -7.83
CA ALA A 16 -8.50 7.63 -8.40
C ALA A 16 -9.10 8.37 -9.61
N GLN A 17 -9.24 9.70 -9.52
CA GLN A 17 -9.69 10.54 -10.63
C GLN A 17 -8.71 10.50 -11.81
N ILE A 18 -7.40 10.58 -11.57
CA ILE A 18 -6.36 10.45 -12.61
C ILE A 18 -6.48 9.11 -13.33
N LEU A 19 -6.77 8.03 -12.60
CA LEU A 19 -6.96 6.70 -13.18
C LEU A 19 -8.33 6.51 -13.84
N GLY A 20 -9.26 7.47 -13.73
CA GLY A 20 -10.62 7.35 -14.25
C GLY A 20 -11.44 6.29 -13.53
N CYS A 21 -11.22 6.12 -12.22
CA CYS A 21 -11.98 5.18 -11.41
C CYS A 21 -13.39 5.73 -11.08
N SER A 22 -14.35 4.81 -10.94
CA SER A 22 -15.70 5.11 -10.47
C SER A 22 -15.84 4.65 -9.03
N LYS A 23 -16.30 5.54 -8.14
CA LYS A 23 -16.50 5.23 -6.72
C LYS A 23 -17.69 4.28 -6.51
N ALA A 24 -17.55 3.31 -5.62
CA ALA A 24 -18.64 2.45 -5.15
C ALA A 24 -19.32 3.02 -3.88
N ASP A 25 -20.48 2.48 -3.52
CA ASP A 25 -21.20 2.89 -2.28
C ASP A 25 -20.49 2.42 -1.00
N ARG A 26 -19.87 1.24 -1.06
CA ARG A 26 -19.14 0.62 0.05
C ARG A 26 -17.97 -0.22 -0.46
N ALA A 27 -16.94 -0.35 0.39
CA ALA A 27 -15.87 -1.30 0.17
C ALA A 27 -16.39 -2.74 0.31
N ASP A 28 -15.97 -3.60 -0.62
CA ASP A 28 -16.26 -5.03 -0.59
C ASP A 28 -15.44 -5.71 0.52
N PRO A 29 -16.09 -6.37 1.49
CA PRO A 29 -15.40 -6.91 2.66
C PRO A 29 -14.49 -8.11 2.32
N GLU A 30 -14.84 -8.92 1.32
CA GLU A 30 -14.03 -10.07 0.91
C GLU A 30 -12.74 -9.58 0.24
N LYS A 31 -12.86 -8.63 -0.68
CA LYS A 31 -11.73 -7.98 -1.34
C LYS A 31 -10.83 -7.26 -0.35
N LEU A 32 -11.42 -6.54 0.62
CA LEU A 32 -10.66 -5.89 1.67
C LEU A 32 -9.87 -6.90 2.50
N ASN A 33 -10.49 -8.00 2.92
CA ASN A 33 -9.81 -9.06 3.65
C ASN A 33 -8.64 -9.67 2.85
N ASN A 34 -8.83 -9.88 1.54
CA ASN A 34 -7.76 -10.36 0.67
C ASN A 34 -6.58 -9.39 0.58
N LEU A 35 -6.83 -8.08 0.53
CA LEU A 35 -5.76 -7.07 0.56
C LEU A 35 -5.06 -7.00 1.92
N LEU A 36 -5.79 -7.18 3.02
CA LEU A 36 -5.22 -7.24 4.37
C LEU A 36 -4.29 -8.45 4.56
N ILE A 37 -4.61 -9.60 3.95
CA ILE A 37 -3.71 -10.75 3.92
C ILE A 37 -2.45 -10.42 3.10
N ARG A 38 -2.58 -9.74 1.96
CA ARG A 38 -1.42 -9.34 1.16
C ARG A 38 -0.53 -8.33 1.87
N ARG A 39 -1.08 -7.48 2.72
CA ARG A 39 -0.35 -6.49 3.51
C ARG A 39 0.73 -7.08 4.42
N ILE A 40 0.62 -8.35 4.84
CA ILE A 40 1.66 -9.00 5.65
C ILE A 40 2.76 -9.67 4.81
N MET A 41 2.60 -9.73 3.48
CA MET A 41 3.57 -10.33 2.57
C MET A 41 4.73 -9.37 2.29
N TYR A 42 5.95 -9.80 2.58
CA TYR A 42 7.14 -8.98 2.40
C TYR A 42 7.30 -8.53 0.94
N GLY A 43 7.40 -7.21 0.75
CA GLY A 43 7.60 -6.59 -0.56
C GLY A 43 6.31 -6.36 -1.37
N ASP A 44 5.14 -6.75 -0.86
CA ASP A 44 3.87 -6.44 -1.53
C ASP A 44 3.54 -4.94 -1.45
N ILE A 45 2.90 -4.40 -2.48
CA ILE A 45 2.48 -2.99 -2.53
C ILE A 45 1.51 -2.62 -1.39
N CYS A 46 0.73 -3.58 -0.88
CA CYS A 46 -0.21 -3.37 0.21
C CYS A 46 0.50 -3.03 1.54
N GLN A 47 1.80 -3.29 1.68
CA GLN A 47 2.57 -2.93 2.88
C GLN A 47 2.62 -1.40 3.14
N ASN A 48 2.40 -0.60 2.10
CA ASN A 48 2.36 0.87 2.18
C ASN A 48 1.09 1.39 2.83
N GLU A 49 0.05 0.57 2.87
CA GLU A 49 -1.29 1.00 3.21
C GLU A 49 -1.65 0.62 4.65
N THR A 50 -2.66 1.31 5.18
CA THR A 50 -3.35 0.97 6.41
C THR A 50 -4.65 0.24 6.08
N PRO A 51 -5.28 -0.46 7.04
CA PRO A 51 -6.59 -1.05 6.80
C PRO A 51 -7.63 -0.05 6.29
N ASP A 52 -7.64 1.16 6.88
CA ASP A 52 -8.57 2.22 6.50
C ASP A 52 -8.27 2.75 5.09
N SER A 53 -6.98 2.93 4.74
CA SER A 53 -6.63 3.37 3.39
C SER A 53 -6.90 2.30 2.34
N LEU A 54 -6.74 1.00 2.63
CA LEU A 54 -7.15 -0.08 1.72
C LEU A 54 -8.67 -0.07 1.47
N ALA A 55 -9.47 0.19 2.51
CA ALA A 55 -10.91 0.32 2.37
C ALA A 55 -11.28 1.55 1.52
N GLU A 56 -10.59 2.68 1.73
CA GLU A 56 -10.78 3.90 0.93
C GLU A 56 -10.37 3.69 -0.54
N ILE A 57 -9.25 3.03 -0.80
CA ILE A 57 -8.80 2.69 -2.16
C ILE A 57 -9.84 1.81 -2.85
N LEU A 58 -10.35 0.75 -2.20
CA LEU A 58 -11.39 -0.10 -2.76
C LEU A 58 -12.66 0.67 -3.07
N LEU A 59 -13.08 1.55 -2.16
CA LEU A 59 -14.23 2.42 -2.36
C LEU A 59 -14.06 3.30 -3.59
N HIS A 60 -12.92 3.99 -3.71
CA HIS A 60 -12.63 4.91 -4.81
C HIS A 60 -12.32 4.21 -6.14
N CYS A 61 -11.89 2.96 -6.12
CA CYS A 61 -11.70 2.12 -7.30
C CYS A 61 -12.91 1.26 -7.67
N GLY A 62 -14.07 1.48 -7.05
CA GLY A 62 -15.30 0.76 -7.41
C GLY A 62 -15.23 -0.74 -7.09
N ASN A 63 -14.42 -1.12 -6.09
CA ASN A 63 -14.06 -2.49 -5.76
C ASN A 63 -13.33 -3.25 -6.89
N ASP A 64 -12.73 -2.56 -7.86
CA ASP A 64 -11.91 -3.15 -8.92
C ASP A 64 -10.46 -3.37 -8.41
N ILE A 65 -10.04 -4.62 -8.31
CA ILE A 65 -8.72 -5.01 -7.76
C ILE A 65 -7.56 -4.56 -8.65
N PRO A 66 -7.60 -4.72 -9.99
CA PRO A 66 -6.60 -4.15 -10.88
C PRO A 66 -6.41 -2.65 -10.69
N ARG A 67 -7.50 -1.87 -10.67
CA ARG A 67 -7.46 -0.42 -10.47
C ARG A 67 -6.95 -0.03 -9.09
N ALA A 68 -7.36 -0.74 -8.04
CA ALA A 68 -6.83 -0.54 -6.69
C ALA A 68 -5.31 -0.78 -6.65
N SER A 69 -4.83 -1.82 -7.34
CA SER A 69 -3.40 -2.12 -7.45
C SER A 69 -2.63 -1.03 -8.20
N ASP A 70 -3.20 -0.48 -9.26
CA ASP A 70 -2.59 0.62 -10.01
C ASP A 70 -2.59 1.93 -9.22
N LEU A 71 -3.64 2.21 -8.45
CA LEU A 71 -3.70 3.34 -7.53
C LEU A 71 -2.61 3.23 -6.45
N MET A 72 -2.47 2.08 -5.80
CA MET A 72 -1.41 1.84 -4.81
C MET A 72 -0.01 2.05 -5.40
N LYS A 73 0.25 1.59 -6.62
CA LYS A 73 1.53 1.85 -7.31
C LYS A 73 1.74 3.34 -7.56
N LEU A 74 0.71 4.03 -8.04
CA LEU A 74 0.77 5.47 -8.31
C LEU A 74 0.99 6.28 -7.02
N SER A 75 0.39 5.85 -5.91
CA SER A 75 0.62 6.41 -4.56
C SER A 75 2.09 6.29 -4.15
N VAL A 76 2.69 5.10 -4.28
CA VAL A 76 4.12 4.87 -4.01
C VAL A 76 5.00 5.81 -4.86
N ILE A 77 4.66 5.98 -6.14
CA ILE A 77 5.37 6.87 -7.06
C ILE A 77 5.25 8.33 -6.62
N ALA A 78 4.04 8.78 -6.28
CA ALA A 78 3.77 10.15 -5.86
C ALA A 78 4.44 10.53 -4.52
N HIS A 79 4.58 9.56 -3.62
CA HIS A 79 5.25 9.73 -2.34
C HIS A 79 6.78 9.51 -2.44
N GLY A 80 7.26 8.81 -3.47
CA GLY A 80 8.68 8.54 -3.73
C GLY A 80 9.30 7.52 -2.77
N THR A 81 8.48 6.87 -1.95
CA THR A 81 8.93 5.90 -0.93
C THR A 81 7.99 4.71 -0.91
N ARG A 82 8.55 3.54 -0.60
CA ARG A 82 7.81 2.33 -0.27
C ARG A 82 8.14 1.84 1.15
N VAL A 83 7.15 1.35 1.86
CA VAL A 83 7.27 0.67 3.14
C VAL A 83 7.63 -0.79 2.89
N LEU A 84 8.61 -1.29 3.64
CA LEU A 84 8.98 -2.69 3.67
C LEU A 84 8.90 -3.19 5.11
N GLN A 85 8.16 -4.28 5.30
CA GLN A 85 8.07 -4.97 6.59
C GLN A 85 8.69 -6.36 6.46
N PRO A 86 9.95 -6.55 6.88
CA PRO A 86 10.67 -7.80 6.75
C PRO A 86 9.95 -8.98 7.42
N PRO A 87 10.18 -10.22 6.95
CA PRO A 87 9.59 -11.39 7.58
C PRO A 87 10.12 -11.58 9.00
N GLN A 88 9.27 -12.12 9.85
CA GLN A 88 9.66 -12.62 11.17
C GLN A 88 10.61 -13.82 11.03
N PHE A 89 11.58 -13.93 11.92
CA PHE A 89 12.49 -15.07 11.99
C PHE A 89 12.73 -15.51 13.43
N TYR A 90 13.35 -16.68 13.63
CA TYR A 90 13.80 -17.13 14.93
C TYR A 90 15.32 -17.00 15.02
N GLU A 91 15.80 -16.34 16.07
CA GLU A 91 17.21 -16.33 16.45
C GLU A 91 17.48 -17.58 17.32
N ASP A 92 18.50 -18.35 16.93
CA ASP A 92 18.88 -19.62 17.55
C ASP A 92 17.71 -20.60 17.77
N GLY A 93 16.70 -20.56 16.90
CA GLY A 93 15.51 -21.43 16.95
C GLY A 93 14.60 -21.19 18.16
N THR A 94 14.88 -20.19 19.00
CA THR A 94 14.21 -20.00 20.30
C THR A 94 13.58 -18.62 20.45
N VAL A 95 14.25 -17.56 19.99
CA VAL A 95 13.76 -16.19 20.16
C VAL A 95 13.11 -15.72 18.87
N LYS A 96 11.80 -15.45 18.91
CA LYS A 96 11.09 -14.89 17.76
C LYS A 96 11.40 -13.39 17.61
N ILE A 97 12.02 -13.02 16.51
CA ILE A 97 12.37 -11.64 16.17
C ILE A 97 11.44 -11.14 15.06
N ILE A 98 10.87 -9.95 15.27
CA ILE A 98 10.08 -9.23 14.28
C ILE A 98 10.86 -7.95 13.96
N PRO A 99 11.49 -7.87 12.78
CA PRO A 99 12.22 -6.66 12.40
C PRO A 99 11.27 -5.46 12.29
N PRO A 100 11.74 -4.24 12.64
CA PRO A 100 10.96 -3.04 12.39
C PRO A 100 10.75 -2.83 10.89
N SER A 101 9.62 -2.25 10.52
CA SER A 101 9.41 -1.77 9.16
C SER A 101 10.30 -0.56 8.86
N PHE A 102 10.61 -0.36 7.58
CA PHE A 102 11.39 0.79 7.12
C PHE A 102 10.91 1.31 5.78
N GLU A 103 11.11 2.61 5.53
CA GLU A 103 10.89 3.23 4.23
C GLU A 103 12.14 3.10 3.34
N ARG A 104 11.94 2.79 2.05
CA ARG A 104 12.99 2.81 1.01
C ARG A 104 12.51 3.69 -0.14
N ALA A 105 13.43 4.40 -0.81
CA ALA A 105 13.10 5.12 -2.03
C ALA A 105 12.44 4.16 -3.05
N SER A 106 11.37 4.59 -3.70
CA SER A 106 10.79 3.81 -4.80
C SER A 106 11.76 3.88 -5.98
N GLU A 107 12.43 2.77 -6.27
CA GLU A 107 13.14 2.57 -7.53
C GLU A 107 12.06 2.40 -8.61
N LEU A 108 11.78 3.49 -9.32
CA LEU A 108 10.95 3.51 -10.52
C LEU A 108 11.70 2.88 -11.70
#